data_AF-A0A0B5QR42-F1
#
_entry.id   AF-A0A0B5QR42-F1
#
_cell.length_a   1.000
_cell.length_b   1.000
_cell.length_c   1.000
_cell.angle_alpha   90.00
_cell.angle_beta   90.00
_cell.angle_gamma   90.00
#
_symmetry.space_group_name_H-M   'P 1'
#
loop_
_entity.id
_entity.type
_entity.pdbx_description
1 polymer ?
#
loop_
_entity_poly.entity_id
_entity_poly.type
_entity_poly.pdbx_seq_one_letter_code
_entity_poly.pdbx_strand_id
1 'polypeptide(L)'
;MGNNYYNYDKNKCDYNDKKEYDEKCYKIKSHNHNHEFESSTDYEEDDEGELHNHRIAGVTGPPIKYGKTHVHKVAEFTDTFGDHFHEICDTTGQAIYLPGGKHIHLIKGRTTVADGHQHDYFFTTLIEDPTNVPEDKKC
;
A
#
# COMPACT_ATOMS: atom_id res chain seq x y z
N MET A 1 -3.27 25.85 10.10
CA MET A 1 -4.48 25.05 10.40
C MET A 1 -4.08 23.59 10.28
N GLY A 2 -3.75 22.97 11.41
CA GLY A 2 -3.24 21.60 11.46
C GLY A 2 -4.38 20.61 11.28
N ASN A 3 -4.28 19.75 10.27
CA ASN A 3 -5.23 18.66 10.07
C ASN A 3 -4.80 17.48 10.95
N ASN A 4 -5.60 17.24 12.01
CA ASN A 4 -5.50 16.09 12.91
C ASN A 4 -5.76 14.81 12.12
N TYR A 5 -4.70 14.05 11.83
CA TYR A 5 -4.76 12.70 11.26
C TYR A 5 -4.81 11.64 12.37
N TYR A 6 -5.80 11.71 13.27
CA TYR A 6 -6.01 10.67 14.27
C TYR A 6 -7.47 10.22 14.29
N ASN A 7 -7.65 8.91 14.01
CA ASN A 7 -8.85 8.08 14.04
C ASN A 7 -9.33 7.60 12.67
N TYR A 8 -8.68 6.56 12.16
CA TYR A 8 -9.38 5.54 11.37
C TYR A 8 -8.90 4.15 11.80
N ASP A 9 -9.08 3.88 13.09
CA ASP A 9 -8.86 2.56 13.66
C ASP A 9 -10.22 1.89 13.85
N LYS A 10 -10.54 0.98 12.91
CA LYS A 10 -11.55 -0.09 12.97
C LYS A 10 -11.81 -0.56 11.54
N ASN A 11 -10.93 -1.43 11.06
CA ASN A 11 -11.32 -2.65 10.37
C ASN A 11 -10.05 -3.46 10.19
N LYS A 12 -9.76 -4.30 11.20
CA LYS A 12 -8.93 -5.48 11.01
C LYS A 12 -9.38 -6.14 9.72
N CYS A 13 -8.41 -6.51 8.91
CA CYS A 13 -8.55 -7.10 7.59
C CYS A 13 -9.10 -8.52 7.81
N ASP A 14 -10.37 -8.63 8.19
CA ASP A 14 -11.07 -9.90 8.43
C ASP A 14 -11.18 -10.65 7.10
N TYR A 15 -10.26 -11.57 6.90
CA TYR A 15 -10.18 -12.47 5.76
C TYR A 15 -11.21 -13.61 5.91
N ASN A 16 -12.49 -13.25 5.93
CA ASN A 16 -13.58 -14.23 5.94
C ASN A 16 -14.76 -13.74 5.10
N ASP A 17 -14.73 -14.06 3.82
CA ASP A 17 -15.98 -14.20 3.05
C ASP A 17 -15.77 -15.20 1.91
N LYS A 18 -16.17 -16.45 2.13
CA LYS A 18 -16.29 -17.45 1.07
C LYS A 18 -17.40 -16.98 0.11
N LYS A 19 -17.03 -16.35 -0.99
CA LYS A 19 -17.97 -16.06 -2.09
C LYS A 19 -17.55 -16.82 -3.34
N GLU A 20 -18.47 -17.64 -3.81
CA GLU A 20 -18.46 -18.33 -5.09
C GLU A 20 -18.16 -17.32 -6.21
N TYR A 21 -17.03 -17.52 -6.91
CA TYR A 21 -16.44 -16.52 -7.80
C TYR A 21 -17.05 -16.59 -9.22
N ASP A 22 -17.86 -15.60 -9.59
CA ASP A 22 -18.37 -15.41 -10.96
C ASP A 22 -17.28 -14.77 -11.85
N GLU A 23 -16.88 -15.45 -12.94
CA GLU A 23 -15.84 -15.03 -13.89
C GLU A 23 -16.07 -13.63 -14.50
N LYS A 24 -17.30 -13.10 -14.45
CA LYS A 24 -17.61 -11.73 -14.91
C LYS A 24 -16.97 -10.61 -14.07
N CYS A 25 -16.49 -10.91 -12.86
CA CYS A 25 -15.83 -9.94 -11.97
C CYS A 25 -14.45 -9.46 -12.46
N TYR A 26 -13.83 -10.13 -13.44
CA TYR A 26 -12.50 -9.77 -13.96
C TYR A 26 -12.52 -8.79 -15.14
N LYS A 27 -13.67 -8.22 -15.51
CA LYS A 27 -13.70 -7.15 -16.53
C LYS A 27 -13.13 -5.86 -15.95
N ILE A 28 -11.86 -5.60 -16.25
CA ILE A 28 -11.15 -4.36 -15.94
C ILE A 28 -11.80 -3.22 -16.75
N LYS A 29 -12.68 -2.44 -16.10
CA LYS A 29 -13.00 -1.09 -16.60
C LYS A 29 -11.73 -0.24 -16.43
N SER A 30 -11.55 0.83 -17.20
CA SER A 30 -10.35 1.71 -17.14
C SER A 30 -10.09 2.40 -15.79
N HIS A 31 -10.88 2.08 -14.77
CA HIS A 31 -10.77 2.55 -13.38
C HIS A 31 -10.71 1.37 -12.40
N ASN A 32 -10.32 0.18 -12.86
CA ASN A 32 -10.21 -1.04 -12.06
C ASN A 32 -8.78 -1.56 -12.15
N HIS A 33 -7.82 -0.68 -11.90
CA HIS A 33 -6.40 -0.98 -11.84
C HIS A 33 -5.94 -1.10 -10.39
N ASN A 34 -4.79 -1.70 -10.18
CA ASN A 34 -4.05 -1.69 -8.94
C ASN A 34 -2.69 -1.04 -9.19
N HIS A 35 -1.93 -0.86 -8.13
CA HIS A 35 -0.55 -0.40 -8.24
C HIS A 35 0.36 -1.37 -7.52
N GLU A 36 1.48 -1.69 -8.15
CA GLU A 36 2.62 -2.31 -7.49
C GLU A 36 3.21 -1.33 -6.47
N PHE A 37 3.90 -1.85 -5.46
CA PHE A 37 4.73 -1.05 -4.57
C PHE A 37 5.89 -1.87 -4.06
N GLU A 38 7.01 -1.19 -3.81
CA GLU A 38 8.18 -1.71 -3.12
C GLU A 38 8.68 -0.64 -2.15
N SER A 39 9.10 -1.05 -0.96
CA SER A 39 9.56 -0.12 0.06
C SER A 39 10.44 -0.79 1.12
N SER A 40 10.82 0.01 2.11
CA SER A 40 11.35 -0.45 3.38
C SER A 40 10.68 0.33 4.51
N THR A 41 10.59 -0.31 5.67
CA THR A 41 10.27 0.41 6.89
C THR A 41 11.43 1.31 7.30
N ASP A 42 11.18 2.21 8.23
CA ASP A 42 12.25 2.91 8.93
C ASP A 42 13.05 1.98 9.84
N TYR A 43 14.15 2.53 10.38
CA TYR A 43 14.97 1.81 11.34
C TYR A 43 14.41 2.00 12.75
N GLU A 44 14.24 0.90 13.47
CA GLU A 44 13.87 0.89 14.88
C GLU A 44 14.75 -0.10 15.64
N GLU A 45 14.91 0.15 16.94
CA GLU A 45 15.67 -0.69 17.88
C GLU A 45 14.72 -1.71 18.51
N ASP A 46 15.09 -3.00 18.51
CA ASP A 46 14.34 -4.05 19.17
C ASP A 46 14.60 -4.13 20.68
N ASP A 47 13.97 -5.11 21.36
CA ASP A 47 14.09 -5.31 22.80
C ASP A 47 15.52 -5.74 23.22
N GLU A 48 16.33 -6.26 22.29
CA GLU A 48 17.73 -6.61 22.45
C GLU A 48 18.70 -5.45 22.18
N GLY A 49 18.22 -4.33 21.63
CA GLY A 49 19.03 -3.17 21.30
C GLY A 49 19.62 -3.19 19.88
N GLU A 50 19.17 -4.09 19.01
CA GLU A 50 19.63 -4.20 17.63
C GLU A 50 18.78 -3.31 16.71
N LEU A 51 19.46 -2.39 16.03
CA LEU A 51 18.84 -1.46 15.08
C LEU A 51 18.66 -2.13 13.72
N HIS A 52 17.43 -2.27 13.25
CA HIS A 52 17.15 -2.88 11.95
C HIS A 52 15.91 -2.31 11.25
N ASN A 53 15.64 -2.79 10.04
CA ASN A 53 14.45 -2.47 9.28
C ASN A 53 14.01 -3.65 8.42
N HIS A 54 12.87 -3.49 7.75
CA HIS A 54 12.21 -4.50 6.96
C HIS A 54 11.94 -4.07 5.52
N ARG A 55 11.84 -5.04 4.60
CA ARG A 55 11.47 -4.80 3.20
C ARG A 55 9.98 -5.09 2.98
N ILE A 56 9.36 -4.32 2.11
CA ILE A 56 7.94 -4.43 1.75
C ILE A 56 7.84 -4.52 0.23
N ALA A 57 7.03 -5.45 -0.29
CA ALA A 57 6.65 -5.48 -1.70
C ALA A 57 5.24 -6.06 -1.84
N GLY A 58 4.48 -5.58 -2.82
CA GLY A 58 3.13 -6.08 -3.03
C GLY A 58 2.36 -5.32 -4.11
N VAL A 59 1.07 -5.59 -4.18
CA VAL A 59 0.15 -4.95 -5.12
C VAL A 59 -1.10 -4.50 -4.37
N THR A 60 -1.55 -3.29 -4.63
CA THR A 60 -2.74 -2.77 -3.94
C THR A 60 -4.01 -3.54 -4.31
N GLY A 61 -5.00 -3.50 -3.44
CA GLY A 61 -6.34 -3.98 -3.74
C GLY A 61 -7.03 -3.15 -4.83
N PRO A 62 -8.23 -3.58 -5.29
CA PRO A 62 -9.01 -2.82 -6.26
C PRO A 62 -9.30 -1.39 -5.80
N PRO A 63 -9.50 -0.44 -6.73
CA PRO A 63 -9.70 0.96 -6.42
C PRO A 63 -11.06 1.18 -5.77
N ILE A 64 -11.06 1.98 -4.70
CA ILE A 64 -12.24 2.38 -3.94
C ILE A 64 -12.48 3.86 -4.21
N LYS A 65 -13.64 4.20 -4.80
CA LYS A 65 -13.98 5.59 -5.11
C LYS A 65 -13.94 6.46 -3.86
N TYR A 66 -13.20 7.56 -3.93
CA TYR A 66 -13.06 8.52 -2.83
C TYR A 66 -13.01 9.95 -3.37
N GLY A 67 -14.06 10.71 -3.12
CA GLY A 67 -14.21 12.07 -3.66
C GLY A 67 -14.16 12.09 -5.20
N LYS A 68 -13.22 12.87 -5.75
CA LYS A 68 -12.99 12.99 -7.20
C LYS A 68 -11.95 12.00 -7.74
N THR A 69 -11.36 11.18 -6.87
CA THR A 69 -10.32 10.20 -7.22
C THR A 69 -10.69 8.83 -6.63
N HIS A 70 -9.69 8.05 -6.23
CA HIS A 70 -9.84 6.77 -5.55
C HIS A 70 -8.67 6.55 -4.59
N VAL A 71 -8.82 5.53 -3.75
CA VAL A 71 -7.81 5.00 -2.84
C VAL A 71 -7.76 3.49 -3.00
N HIS A 72 -6.74 2.84 -2.46
CA HIS A 72 -6.64 1.39 -2.43
C HIS A 72 -6.39 0.88 -1.02
N LYS A 73 -6.79 -0.36 -0.74
CA LYS A 73 -6.32 -1.08 0.44
C LYS A 73 -4.98 -1.73 0.15
N VAL A 74 -4.13 -1.80 1.18
CA VAL A 74 -2.86 -2.51 1.19
C VAL A 74 -2.91 -3.47 2.37
N ALA A 75 -2.53 -4.73 2.13
CA ALA A 75 -2.42 -5.75 3.17
C ALA A 75 -1.32 -6.72 2.76
N GLU A 76 -0.16 -6.62 3.41
CA GLU A 76 1.03 -7.43 3.07
C GLU A 76 1.85 -7.74 4.34
N PHE A 77 2.78 -8.68 4.21
CA PHE A 77 3.83 -8.90 5.20
C PHE A 77 5.13 -8.24 4.76
N THR A 78 5.94 -7.84 5.74
CA THR A 78 7.35 -7.54 5.49
C THR A 78 8.13 -8.82 5.17
N ASP A 79 9.38 -8.66 4.75
CA ASP A 79 10.34 -9.76 4.77
C ASP A 79 10.61 -10.28 6.20
N THR A 80 11.37 -11.37 6.29
CA THR A 80 11.68 -12.07 7.54
C THR A 80 13.07 -11.76 8.07
N PHE A 81 13.57 -10.53 7.87
CA PHE A 81 14.85 -10.12 8.45
C PHE A 81 14.78 -10.21 9.98
N GLY A 82 15.88 -10.54 10.66
CA GLY A 82 15.86 -10.62 12.13
C GLY A 82 14.95 -11.71 12.72
N ASP A 83 14.60 -12.76 11.96
CA ASP A 83 13.75 -13.90 12.39
C ASP A 83 12.31 -13.53 12.80
N HIS A 84 11.82 -12.36 12.37
CA HIS A 84 10.41 -11.98 12.50
C HIS A 84 9.94 -11.22 11.27
N PHE A 85 8.64 -10.96 11.19
CA PHE A 85 8.02 -10.14 10.16
C PHE A 85 6.87 -9.37 10.80
N HIS A 86 6.48 -8.27 10.17
CA HIS A 86 5.31 -7.51 10.54
C HIS A 86 4.28 -7.51 9.43
N GLU A 87 3.02 -7.29 9.79
CA GLU A 87 1.94 -7.02 8.85
C GLU A 87 1.83 -5.51 8.63
N ILE A 88 1.56 -5.11 7.39
CA ILE A 88 1.03 -3.80 7.04
C ILE A 88 -0.42 -3.97 6.60
N CYS A 89 -1.34 -3.18 7.14
CA CYS A 89 -2.72 -3.14 6.67
C CYS A 89 -3.22 -1.71 6.71
N ASP A 90 -3.32 -1.08 5.53
CA ASP A 90 -3.54 0.35 5.44
C ASP A 90 -4.37 0.74 4.21
N THR A 91 -4.76 2.01 4.14
CA THR A 91 -5.43 2.59 2.96
C THR A 91 -4.58 3.72 2.39
N THR A 92 -4.35 3.68 1.08
CA THR A 92 -3.58 4.71 0.41
C THR A 92 -4.25 6.08 0.52
N GLY A 93 -3.47 7.14 0.35
CA GLY A 93 -3.97 8.48 0.05
C GLY A 93 -4.69 8.54 -1.31
N GLN A 94 -5.34 9.68 -1.56
CA GLN A 94 -5.93 9.99 -2.87
C GLN A 94 -4.87 10.03 -3.98
N ALA A 95 -5.29 9.80 -5.22
CA ALA A 95 -4.42 9.84 -6.39
C ALA A 95 -3.64 11.17 -6.49
N ILE A 96 -2.32 11.07 -6.65
CA ILE A 96 -1.40 12.16 -6.94
C ILE A 96 -1.06 12.09 -8.42
N TYR A 97 -1.68 12.98 -9.21
CA TYR A 97 -1.50 13.00 -10.67
C TYR A 97 -0.12 13.52 -11.07
N LEU A 98 0.49 12.80 -12.01
CA LEU A 98 1.76 13.09 -12.65
C LEU A 98 1.53 13.71 -14.04
N PRO A 99 2.55 14.38 -14.63
CA PRO A 99 2.48 14.81 -16.02
C PRO A 99 2.19 13.64 -16.97
N GLY A 100 1.22 13.81 -17.88
CA GLY A 100 0.77 12.74 -18.78
C GLY A 100 -0.45 11.96 -18.28
N GLY A 101 -1.06 12.35 -17.15
CA GLY A 101 -2.37 11.87 -16.72
C GLY A 101 -2.35 10.61 -15.86
N LYS A 102 -1.19 9.95 -15.71
CA LYS A 102 -0.98 8.83 -14.78
C LYS A 102 -0.90 9.34 -13.34
N HIS A 103 -1.04 8.46 -12.36
CA HIS A 103 -0.89 8.83 -10.95
C HIS A 103 -0.19 7.74 -10.13
N ILE A 104 0.14 8.12 -8.89
CA ILE A 104 0.60 7.26 -7.80
C ILE A 104 -0.24 7.55 -6.55
N HIS A 105 -0.10 6.71 -5.53
CA HIS A 105 -0.68 6.96 -4.21
C HIS A 105 0.40 6.97 -3.13
N LEU A 106 0.22 7.82 -2.12
CA LEU A 106 1.06 7.83 -0.92
C LEU A 106 0.48 6.89 0.14
N ILE A 107 1.35 6.18 0.84
CA ILE A 107 1.03 5.26 1.94
C ILE A 107 1.88 5.69 3.14
N LYS A 108 1.24 5.77 4.30
CA LYS A 108 1.90 6.09 5.56
C LYS A 108 1.23 5.30 6.67
N GLY A 109 2.01 4.74 7.56
CA GLY A 109 1.47 3.93 8.64
C GLY A 109 2.56 3.36 9.50
N ARG A 110 2.16 2.39 10.31
CA ARG A 110 3.03 1.64 11.21
C ARG A 110 2.71 0.16 11.06
N THR A 111 3.71 -0.68 11.17
CA THR A 111 3.52 -2.13 11.11
C THR A 111 2.80 -2.64 12.37
N THR A 112 2.29 -3.87 12.33
CA THR A 112 1.85 -4.55 13.56
C THR A 112 3.02 -4.81 14.49
N VAL A 113 2.78 -4.87 15.81
CA VAL A 113 3.82 -5.26 16.76
C VAL A 113 4.21 -6.74 16.55
N ALA A 114 5.49 -6.99 16.35
CA ALA A 114 6.12 -8.31 16.33
C ALA A 114 7.45 -8.21 17.06
N ASP A 115 7.82 -9.25 17.80
CA ASP A 115 9.07 -9.29 18.60
C ASP A 115 9.32 -8.02 19.44
N GLY A 116 8.30 -7.59 20.18
CA GLY A 116 8.40 -6.45 21.10
C GLY A 116 8.29 -5.06 20.46
N HIS A 117 8.50 -4.92 19.16
CA HIS A 117 8.58 -3.60 18.49
C HIS A 117 7.76 -3.54 17.18
N GLN A 118 7.83 -2.40 16.50
CA GLN A 118 7.07 -2.06 15.28
C GLN A 118 7.82 -0.96 14.53
N HIS A 119 7.59 -0.85 13.23
CA HIS A 119 8.25 0.16 12.39
C HIS A 119 7.27 1.11 11.72
N ASP A 120 7.65 2.38 11.55
CA ASP A 120 6.93 3.28 10.67
C ASP A 120 7.28 3.00 9.19
N TYR A 121 6.35 3.32 8.31
CA TYR A 121 6.59 3.30 6.87
C TYR A 121 5.96 4.51 6.18
N PHE A 122 6.65 4.99 5.15
CA PHE A 122 6.22 6.13 4.36
C PHE A 122 6.71 5.99 2.91
N PHE A 123 5.82 5.60 2.00
CA PHE A 123 6.20 5.29 0.63
C PHE A 123 5.08 5.56 -0.36
N THR A 124 5.40 5.44 -1.64
CA THR A 124 4.42 5.57 -2.72
C THR A 124 4.25 4.26 -3.45
N THR A 125 3.08 4.08 -4.05
CA THR A 125 2.92 3.07 -5.09
C THR A 125 3.76 3.41 -6.32
N LEU A 126 4.02 2.41 -7.15
CA LEU A 126 4.55 2.58 -8.50
C LEU A 126 3.47 3.22 -9.40
N ILE A 127 3.94 3.74 -10.54
CA ILE A 127 3.12 4.47 -11.51
C ILE A 127 2.04 3.58 -12.12
N GLU A 128 0.86 4.16 -12.38
CA GLU A 128 -0.19 3.50 -13.15
C GLU A 128 0.29 3.11 -14.57
N ASP A 129 0.08 1.83 -14.94
CA ASP A 129 0.31 1.30 -16.28
C ASP A 129 1.69 1.71 -16.84
N PRO A 130 2.79 1.25 -16.24
CA PRO A 130 4.14 1.65 -16.65
C PRO A 130 4.45 1.26 -18.10
N THR A 131 3.76 0.27 -18.66
CA THR A 131 3.93 -0.22 -20.03
C THR A 131 3.37 0.71 -21.09
N ASN A 132 2.33 1.47 -20.78
CA ASN A 132 1.71 2.39 -21.74
C ASN A 132 2.38 3.77 -21.68
N VAL A 133 3.57 3.84 -22.29
CA VAL A 133 4.35 5.08 -22.44
C VAL A 133 3.73 5.96 -23.53
N PRO A 134 3.53 7.27 -23.30
CA PRO A 134 3.06 8.20 -24.33
C PRO A 134 3.91 8.12 -25.61
N GLU A 135 3.29 8.22 -26.78
CA GLU A 135 3.98 8.06 -28.07
C GLU A 135 5.15 9.03 -28.26
N ASP A 136 5.03 10.25 -27.72
CA ASP A 136 6.04 11.31 -27.72
C ASP A 136 7.19 11.08 -26.73
N LYS A 137 7.13 10.01 -25.91
CA LYS A 137 8.09 9.67 -24.86
C LYS A 137 8.68 8.26 -24.98
N LYS A 138 8.49 7.61 -26.14
CA LYS A 138 9.15 6.33 -26.44
C LYS A 138 10.66 6.57 -26.54
N CYS A 139 11.45 5.78 -25.79
CA CYS A 139 12.90 5.81 -25.83
C CYS A 139 13.46 5.23 -27.13
#